data_AF-A0AAJ0S8F3-F1
#
_entry.id   AF-A0AAJ0S8F3-F1
#
_cell.length_a   1.000
_cell.length_b   1.000
_cell.length_c   1.000
_cell.angle_alpha   90.00
_cell.angle_beta   90.00
_cell.angle_gamma   90.00
#
_symmetry.space_group_name_H-M   'P 1'
#
loop_
_entity.id
_entity.type
_entity.pdbx_description
1 polymer ?
#
loop_
_entity_poly.entity_id
_entity_poly.type
_entity_poly.pdbx_seq_one_letter_code
_entity_poly.pdbx_strand_id
1 'polypeptide(L)'
;MKIEMNKKYQSGLIANTDLHAGGLFFCIIYQNQLEFFENGKIELTKKVVDAFRPMNEDDVKHLQNYKIVGDYSFNDRGYLVCKFEDLFWKFTGLSTEKDSSIIAFNIYDSRLENRWGEVYKLEEII
;
A
#
# COMPACT_ATOMS: atom_id res chain seq x y z
N MET A 1 12.26 -11.50 11.04
CA MET A 1 11.89 -10.12 10.71
C MET A 1 11.07 -9.55 11.86
N LYS A 2 11.24 -8.25 12.18
CA LYS A 2 10.40 -7.55 13.16
C LYS A 2 9.63 -6.46 12.44
N ILE A 3 8.33 -6.36 12.72
CA ILE A 3 7.46 -5.27 12.27
C ILE A 3 7.11 -4.39 13.46
N GLU A 4 6.97 -3.10 13.22
CA GLU A 4 6.59 -2.14 14.25
C GLU A 4 5.07 -1.98 14.27
N MET A 5 4.46 -2.26 15.42
CA MET A 5 3.01 -2.18 15.63
C MET A 5 2.53 -0.73 15.72
N ASN A 6 1.32 -0.45 15.24
CA ASN A 6 0.67 0.87 15.28
C ASN A 6 1.54 1.98 14.67
N LYS A 7 2.37 1.62 13.69
CA LYS A 7 3.16 2.54 12.89
C LYS A 7 2.90 2.28 11.42
N LYS A 8 2.92 3.37 10.66
CA LYS A 8 2.65 3.34 9.22
C LYS A 8 3.93 3.06 8.45
N TYR A 9 3.84 2.13 7.52
CA TYR A 9 4.83 1.95 6.47
C TYR A 9 4.28 2.55 5.18
N GLN A 10 5.05 3.38 4.50
CA GLN A 10 4.63 4.12 3.31
C GLN A 10 5.30 3.57 2.06
N SER A 11 4.51 3.39 0.99
CA SER A 11 5.05 3.04 -0.32
C SER A 11 5.85 4.19 -0.93
N GLY A 12 6.51 3.93 -2.06
CA GLY A 12 6.88 5.00 -3.00
C GLY A 12 5.67 5.79 -3.51
N LEU A 13 5.92 6.91 -4.19
CA LEU A 13 4.86 7.71 -4.82
C LEU A 13 4.18 6.91 -5.94
N ILE A 14 2.85 6.96 -5.96
CA ILE A 14 1.99 6.34 -6.96
C ILE A 14 1.16 7.44 -7.60
N ALA A 15 0.95 7.36 -8.91
CA ALA A 15 0.05 8.25 -9.64
C ALA A 15 -1.21 7.49 -10.05
N ASN A 16 -2.38 7.99 -9.65
CA ASN A 16 -3.64 7.62 -10.28
C ASN A 16 -3.87 8.57 -11.45
N THR A 17 -3.91 8.04 -12.67
CA THR A 17 -3.93 8.84 -13.90
C THR A 17 -5.06 8.43 -14.83
N ASP A 18 -5.66 9.40 -15.51
CA ASP A 18 -6.63 9.18 -16.58
C ASP A 18 -6.39 10.16 -17.76
N LEU A 19 -6.75 9.73 -18.97
CA LEU A 19 -6.71 10.51 -20.21
C LEU A 19 -8.08 10.47 -20.89
N HIS A 20 -8.82 11.57 -20.77
CA HIS A 20 -10.16 11.69 -21.38
C HIS A 20 -10.12 12.18 -22.83
N ALA A 21 -11.28 12.08 -23.48
CA ALA A 21 -11.52 12.69 -24.78
C ALA A 21 -11.09 14.17 -24.79
N GLY A 22 -10.33 14.57 -25.81
CA GLY A 22 -9.72 15.90 -25.91
C GLY A 22 -8.31 16.01 -25.30
N GLY A 23 -7.74 14.91 -24.79
CA GLY A 23 -6.34 14.88 -24.33
C GLY A 23 -6.12 15.52 -22.96
N LEU A 24 -7.18 15.68 -22.17
CA LEU A 24 -7.07 16.18 -20.80
C LEU A 24 -6.45 15.10 -19.91
N PHE A 25 -5.32 15.44 -19.29
CA PHE A 25 -4.59 14.59 -18.37
C PHE A 25 -5.01 14.89 -16.93
N PHE A 26 -5.51 13.86 -16.24
CA PHE A 26 -5.86 13.89 -14.83
C PHE A 26 -4.83 13.09 -14.03
N CYS A 27 -4.48 13.59 -12.85
CA CYS A 27 -3.50 12.96 -11.98
C CYS A 27 -3.72 13.33 -10.51
N ILE A 28 -3.71 12.29 -9.68
CA ILE A 28 -3.61 12.39 -8.22
C ILE A 28 -2.41 11.54 -7.78
N ILE A 29 -1.46 12.17 -7.12
CA ILE A 29 -0.27 11.54 -6.53
C ILE A 29 -0.60 11.15 -5.09
N TYR A 30 -0.35 9.90 -4.74
CA TYR A 30 -0.60 9.36 -3.40
C TYR A 30 0.45 8.31 -3.01
N GLN A 31 0.41 7.87 -1.76
CA GLN A 31 1.15 6.71 -1.26
C GLN A 31 0.19 5.73 -0.62
N ASN A 32 0.42 4.43 -0.81
CA ASN A 32 -0.19 3.40 0.01
C ASN A 32 0.45 3.43 1.41
N GLN A 33 -0.33 3.18 2.45
CA GLN A 33 0.13 3.06 3.81
C GLN A 33 -0.33 1.73 4.40
N LEU A 34 0.60 0.99 4.99
CA LEU A 34 0.33 -0.24 5.73
C LEU A 34 0.53 0.01 7.22
N GLU A 35 -0.45 -0.38 8.04
CA GLU A 35 -0.36 -0.32 9.50
C GLU A 35 -0.68 -1.68 10.10
N PHE A 36 0.21 -2.18 10.98
CA PHE A 36 0.11 -3.50 11.58
C PHE A 36 -0.38 -3.40 13.03
N PHE A 37 -1.29 -4.29 13.42
CA PHE A 37 -1.92 -4.29 14.74
C PHE A 37 -1.67 -5.62 15.47
N GLU A 38 -1.60 -5.55 16.81
CA GLU A 38 -1.24 -6.71 17.66
C GLU A 38 -2.21 -7.90 17.54
N ASN A 39 -3.44 -7.67 17.08
CA ASN A 39 -4.46 -8.70 16.86
C ASN A 39 -4.29 -9.46 15.54
N GLY A 40 -3.17 -9.28 14.82
CA GLY A 40 -2.92 -9.93 13.53
C GLY A 40 -3.60 -9.23 12.35
N LYS A 41 -4.22 -8.06 12.56
CA LYS A 41 -4.82 -7.26 11.49
C LYS A 41 -3.81 -6.30 10.87
N ILE A 42 -4.04 -5.99 9.61
CA ILE A 42 -3.29 -4.99 8.86
C ILE A 42 -4.29 -4.07 8.14
N GLU A 43 -4.03 -2.77 8.14
CA GLU A 43 -4.81 -1.81 7.39
C GLU A 43 -4.01 -1.28 6.20
N LEU A 44 -4.65 -1.24 5.04
CA LEU A 44 -4.19 -0.55 3.85
C LEU A 44 -5.01 0.73 3.68
N THR A 45 -4.37 1.88 3.84
CA THR A 45 -4.96 3.20 3.57
C THR A 45 -4.16 3.93 2.50
N LYS A 46 -4.66 5.08 2.03
CA LYS A 46 -3.93 5.93 1.08
C LYS A 46 -3.73 7.33 1.65
N LYS A 47 -2.55 7.89 1.42
CA LYS A 47 -2.22 9.29 1.75
C LYS A 47 -2.09 10.07 0.45
N VAL A 48 -3.01 10.98 0.18
CA VAL A 48 -2.89 11.90 -0.95
C VAL A 48 -1.72 12.86 -0.68
N VAL A 49 -0.83 12.96 -1.66
CA VAL A 49 0.35 13.85 -1.62
C VAL A 49 0.09 15.11 -2.43
N ASP A 50 -0.43 14.96 -3.65
CA ASP A 50 -0.78 16.09 -4.52
C ASP A 50 -1.97 15.72 -5.41
N ALA A 51 -2.99 16.56 -5.43
CA ALA A 51 -4.14 16.44 -6.32
C ALA A 51 -4.07 17.57 -7.37
N PHE A 52 -3.03 17.53 -8.22
CA PHE A 52 -2.76 18.59 -9.18
C PHE A 52 -3.87 18.77 -10.22
N ARG A 53 -4.47 17.67 -10.71
CA ARG A 53 -5.60 17.68 -11.66
C ARG A 53 -6.51 16.47 -11.43
N PRO A 54 -7.30 16.42 -10.36
CA PRO A 54 -8.29 15.36 -10.20
C PRO A 54 -9.37 15.49 -11.30
N MET A 55 -9.96 14.38 -11.71
CA MET A 55 -11.13 14.42 -12.59
C MET A 55 -12.34 14.98 -11.84
N ASN A 56 -12.53 14.54 -10.58
CA ASN A 56 -13.52 15.07 -9.64
C ASN A 56 -12.90 15.15 -8.23
N GLU A 57 -13.35 16.12 -7.41
CA GLU A 57 -13.07 16.17 -5.97
C GLU A 57 -13.41 14.86 -5.24
N ASP A 58 -14.41 14.12 -5.70
CA ASP A 58 -14.78 12.83 -5.09
C ASP A 58 -13.71 11.76 -5.29
N ASP A 59 -12.86 11.85 -6.32
CA ASP A 59 -11.72 10.94 -6.49
C ASP A 59 -10.70 11.14 -5.38
N VAL A 60 -10.47 12.40 -4.99
CA VAL A 60 -9.58 12.76 -3.88
C VAL A 60 -10.16 12.26 -2.57
N LYS A 61 -11.46 12.51 -2.34
CA LYS A 61 -12.16 12.04 -1.13
C LYS A 61 -12.16 10.51 -1.05
N HIS A 62 -12.35 9.83 -2.18
CA HIS A 62 -12.31 8.37 -2.23
C HIS A 62 -10.93 7.86 -1.78
N LEU A 63 -9.84 8.43 -2.28
CA LEU A 63 -8.49 8.06 -1.86
C LEU A 63 -8.25 8.38 -0.38
N GLN A 64 -8.68 9.54 0.11
CA GLN A 64 -8.52 9.92 1.52
C GLN A 64 -9.31 9.03 2.48
N ASN A 65 -10.48 8.54 2.06
CA ASN A 65 -11.32 7.64 2.85
C ASN A 65 -11.02 6.16 2.56
N TYR A 66 -10.09 5.86 1.66
CA TYR A 66 -9.75 4.49 1.28
C TYR A 66 -9.18 3.75 2.49
N LYS A 67 -9.84 2.68 2.88
CA LYS A 67 -9.42 1.79 3.95
C LYS A 67 -9.85 0.37 3.64
N ILE A 68 -8.89 -0.54 3.63
CA ILE A 68 -9.13 -1.98 3.54
C ILE A 68 -8.43 -2.65 4.72
N VAL A 69 -9.15 -3.54 5.40
CA VAL A 69 -8.60 -4.35 6.49
C VAL A 69 -8.25 -5.72 5.94
N GLY A 70 -7.10 -6.24 6.33
CA GLY A 70 -6.64 -7.58 6.02
C GLY A 70 -6.08 -8.28 7.25
N ASP A 71 -5.49 -9.43 7.00
CA ASP A 71 -4.81 -10.25 8.00
C ASP A 71 -3.34 -10.41 7.63
N TYR A 72 -2.46 -10.44 8.63
CA TYR A 72 -1.05 -10.74 8.41
C TYR A 72 -0.56 -11.89 9.30
N SER A 73 0.46 -12.59 8.82
CA SER A 73 1.13 -13.65 9.56
C SER A 73 2.58 -13.80 9.08
N PHE A 74 3.37 -14.60 9.79
CA PHE A 74 4.66 -15.08 9.30
C PHE A 74 4.52 -16.52 8.83
N ASN A 75 5.12 -16.85 7.67
CA ASN A 75 5.16 -18.24 7.20
C ASN A 75 6.35 -19.01 7.82
N ASP A 76 6.48 -20.30 7.52
CA ASP A 76 7.54 -21.17 8.04
C ASP A 76 8.96 -20.74 7.64
N ARG A 77 9.09 -19.87 6.63
CA ARG A 77 10.36 -19.28 6.20
C ARG A 77 10.64 -17.92 6.85
N GLY A 78 9.77 -17.48 7.77
CA GLY A 78 9.87 -16.19 8.44
C GLY A 78 9.51 -14.98 7.57
N TYR A 79 8.88 -15.19 6.41
CA TYR A 79 8.41 -14.10 5.54
C TYR A 79 7.08 -13.57 6.06
N LEU A 80 6.92 -12.24 5.99
CA LEU A 80 5.67 -11.58 6.29
C LEU A 80 4.69 -11.83 5.15
N VAL A 81 3.50 -12.33 5.47
CA VAL A 81 2.42 -12.56 4.51
C VAL A 81 1.22 -11.73 4.94
N CYS A 82 0.74 -10.86 4.06
CA CYS A 82 -0.48 -10.08 4.28
C CYS A 82 -1.53 -10.50 3.25
N LYS A 83 -2.79 -10.62 3.66
CA LYS A 83 -3.92 -11.00 2.82
C LYS A 83 -5.00 -9.94 2.93
N PHE A 84 -5.41 -9.41 1.80
CA PHE A 84 -6.54 -8.49 1.68
C PHE A 84 -7.60 -9.17 0.82
N GLU A 85 -8.55 -9.85 1.47
CA GLU A 85 -9.55 -10.67 0.77
C GLU A 85 -10.43 -9.83 -0.15
N ASP A 86 -10.86 -8.64 0.30
CA ASP A 86 -11.68 -7.70 -0.48
C ASP A 86 -10.99 -7.21 -1.76
N LEU A 87 -9.65 -7.24 -1.79
CA LEU A 87 -8.85 -6.87 -2.96
C LEU A 87 -8.36 -8.07 -3.76
N PHE A 88 -8.52 -9.29 -3.23
CA PHE A 88 -7.95 -10.52 -3.78
C PHE A 88 -6.42 -10.49 -3.87
N TRP A 89 -5.80 -9.70 -2.99
CA TRP A 89 -4.36 -9.45 -2.98
C TRP A 89 -3.66 -10.22 -1.87
N LYS A 90 -2.51 -10.79 -2.22
CA LYS A 90 -1.57 -11.40 -1.27
C LYS A 90 -0.21 -10.74 -1.40
N PHE A 91 0.26 -10.21 -0.28
CA PHE A 91 1.58 -9.61 -0.13
C PHE A 91 2.47 -10.66 0.52
N THR A 92 3.67 -10.86 0.00
CA THR A 92 4.73 -11.63 0.67
C THR A 92 5.99 -10.80 0.68
N GLY A 93 6.47 -10.47 1.88
CA GLY A 93 7.55 -9.50 2.04
C GLY A 93 8.60 -9.89 3.06
N LEU A 94 9.71 -9.15 2.97
CA LEU A 94 10.88 -9.29 3.83
C LEU A 94 11.51 -7.91 4.08
N SER A 95 11.97 -7.68 5.31
CA SER A 95 12.78 -6.49 5.64
C SER A 95 14.13 -6.54 4.92
N THR A 96 14.65 -5.39 4.48
CA THR A 96 15.98 -5.35 3.85
C THR A 96 17.10 -5.59 4.87
N GLU A 97 18.24 -6.13 4.42
CA GLU A 97 19.39 -6.43 5.29
C GLU A 97 20.09 -5.17 5.81
N LYS A 98 20.14 -4.11 5.00
CA LYS A 98 20.82 -2.84 5.35
C LYS A 98 19.96 -1.92 6.19
N ASP A 99 18.65 -1.93 5.96
CA ASP A 99 17.69 -1.09 6.67
C ASP A 99 16.41 -1.88 6.97
N SER A 100 16.29 -2.30 8.23
CA SER A 100 15.14 -3.09 8.70
C SER A 100 13.82 -2.32 8.74
N SER A 101 13.85 -0.98 8.59
CA SER A 101 12.65 -0.16 8.47
C SER A 101 11.99 -0.27 7.09
N ILE A 102 12.70 -0.83 6.11
CA ILE A 102 12.25 -1.01 4.73
C ILE A 102 11.81 -2.45 4.53
N ILE A 103 10.63 -2.64 3.98
CA ILE A 103 10.06 -3.94 3.62
C ILE A 103 9.81 -3.97 2.11
N ALA A 104 10.39 -4.95 1.42
CA ALA A 104 10.06 -5.23 0.03
C ALA A 104 8.96 -6.29 -0.02
N PHE A 105 7.92 -6.06 -0.80
CA PHE A 105 6.81 -6.98 -1.03
C PHE A 105 6.74 -7.42 -2.48
N ASN A 106 6.54 -8.72 -2.69
CA ASN A 106 5.92 -9.26 -3.89
C ASN A 106 4.41 -9.30 -3.66
N ILE A 107 3.64 -8.67 -4.55
CA ILE A 107 2.19 -8.60 -4.48
C ILE A 107 1.60 -9.42 -5.62
N TYR A 108 0.64 -10.28 -5.29
CA TYR A 108 -0.09 -11.10 -6.25
C TYR A 108 -1.58 -10.76 -6.19
N ASP A 109 -2.15 -10.36 -7.33
CA ASP A 109 -3.61 -10.24 -7.51
C ASP A 109 -4.13 -11.52 -8.16
N SER A 110 -4.92 -12.28 -7.40
CA SER A 110 -5.46 -13.56 -7.86
C SER A 110 -6.58 -13.46 -8.90
N ARG A 111 -7.24 -12.30 -9.04
CA ARG A 111 -8.27 -12.09 -10.08
C ARG A 111 -7.66 -11.88 -11.45
N LEU A 112 -6.53 -11.17 -11.50
CA LEU A 112 -5.86 -10.77 -12.73
C LEU A 112 -4.67 -11.68 -13.07
N GLU A 113 -4.35 -12.61 -12.17
CA GLU A 113 -3.12 -13.44 -12.20
C GLU A 113 -1.83 -12.61 -12.34
N ASN A 114 -1.87 -11.35 -11.88
CA ASN A 114 -0.78 -10.40 -12.07
C ASN A 114 0.10 -10.30 -10.82
N ARG A 115 1.36 -9.92 -11.02
CA ARG A 115 2.34 -9.72 -9.95
C ARG A 115 3.15 -8.46 -10.14
N TRP A 116 3.45 -7.78 -9.04
CA TRP A 116 4.36 -6.64 -9.03
C TRP A 116 5.08 -6.52 -7.70
N GLY A 117 6.09 -5.65 -7.66
CA GLY A 117 6.85 -5.35 -6.45
C GLY A 117 6.53 -3.97 -5.91
N GLU A 118 6.43 -3.85 -4.59
CA GLU A 118 6.37 -2.57 -3.91
C GLU A 118 7.32 -2.55 -2.72
N VAL A 119 7.84 -1.37 -2.41
CA VAL A 119 8.71 -1.13 -1.25
C VAL A 119 7.99 -0.19 -0.31
N TYR A 120 7.97 -0.56 0.96
CA TYR A 120 7.34 0.19 2.04
C TYR A 120 8.38 0.54 3.09
N LYS A 121 8.52 1.82 3.43
CA LYS A 121 9.43 2.30 4.48
C LYS A 121 8.62 2.79 5.69
N LEU A 122 9.05 2.42 6.89
CA LEU A 122 8.47 2.93 8.14
C LEU A 122 8.51 4.47 8.16
N GLU A 123 7.36 5.10 8.41
CA GLU A 123 7.26 6.55 8.58
C GLU A 123 8.07 6.97 9.83
N GLU A 124 9.01 7.88 9.63
CA GLU A 124 9.75 8.50 10.74
C GLU A 124 8.82 9.50 11.42
N ILE A 125 8.55 9.30 12.71
CA ILE A 125 7.84 10.31 13.52
C ILE A 125 8.86 11.42 13.80
N ILE A 126 8.65 12.58 13.17
CA ILE A 126 9.41 13.81 13.43
C ILE A 126 8.86 14.48 14.68
#